data_AF-A0A2S9FDB7-F1
#
_entry.id   AF-A0A2S9FDB7-F1
#
_cell.length_a   1.000
_cell.length_b   1.000
_cell.length_c   1.000
_cell.angle_alpha   90.00
_cell.angle_beta   90.00
_cell.angle_gamma   90.00
#
_symmetry.space_group_name_H-M   'P 1'
#
loop_
_entity.id
_entity.type
_entity.pdbx_description
1 polymer ?
#
loop_
_entity_poly.entity_id
_entity_poly.type
_entity_poly.pdbx_seq_one_letter_code
_entity_poly.pdbx_strand_id
1 'polypeptide(L)'
;PMRNNDFNYKEMDPFGYACPLGSHARRLNPRDTAHNMNRRRMIRRGATYGPALPDGAPEDGVERGIAAFIICADLVRQFEFAQNVWINDKSFHELGNEHDPITGTQDGTLDFTVPDRPIRKVHKGIPAFTTLNGGAYFFLPGLTALRYLATLDS
;
A
#
# COMPACT_ATOMS: atom_id res chain seq x y z
N PRO A 1 15.92 4.62 15.83
CA PRO A 1 15.73 4.68 14.36
C PRO A 1 16.19 3.41 13.60
N MET A 2 17.35 2.83 13.93
CA MET A 2 17.91 1.70 13.16
C MET A 2 17.19 0.35 13.34
N ARG A 3 16.33 0.21 14.36
CA ARG A 3 15.70 -1.08 14.73
C ARG A 3 14.27 -1.27 14.22
N ASN A 4 13.62 -0.21 13.72
CA ASN A 4 12.19 -0.27 13.37
C ASN A 4 11.91 -0.86 11.98
N ASN A 5 12.95 -1.17 11.20
CA ASN A 5 12.83 -1.74 9.86
C ASN A 5 13.80 -2.89 9.58
N ASP A 6 14.66 -3.24 10.54
CA ASP A 6 15.64 -4.33 10.46
C ASP A 6 14.99 -5.65 10.88
N PHE A 7 14.13 -6.17 10.01
CA PHE A 7 13.44 -7.44 10.21
C PHE A 7 13.08 -8.07 8.86
N ASN A 8 12.73 -9.35 8.88
CA ASN A 8 12.28 -10.12 7.74
C ASN A 8 11.06 -10.96 8.12
N TYR A 9 10.32 -11.46 7.14
CA TYR A 9 9.06 -12.18 7.41
C TYR A 9 9.25 -13.70 7.36
N LYS A 10 10.06 -14.23 6.43
CA LYS A 10 10.21 -15.68 6.29
C LYS A 10 10.87 -16.31 7.52
N GLU A 11 11.95 -15.70 7.99
CA GLU A 11 12.74 -16.25 9.10
C GLU A 11 12.18 -15.87 10.48
N MET A 12 11.68 -14.64 10.63
CA MET A 12 11.30 -14.11 11.95
C MET A 12 9.80 -14.19 12.24
N ASP A 13 8.94 -14.23 11.21
CA ASP A 13 7.48 -14.30 11.37
C ASP A 13 6.81 -15.14 10.25
N PRO A 14 7.23 -16.42 10.08
CA PRO A 14 6.77 -17.27 8.97
C PRO A 14 5.25 -17.48 8.97
N PHE A 15 4.62 -17.44 10.15
CA PHE A 15 3.20 -17.71 10.33
C PHE A 15 2.33 -16.44 10.42
N GLY A 16 2.94 -15.25 10.49
CA GLY A 16 2.20 -13.99 10.57
C GLY A 16 1.57 -13.70 11.94
N TYR A 17 2.15 -14.22 13.02
CA TYR A 17 1.67 -13.96 14.39
C TYR A 17 2.07 -12.58 14.89
N ALA A 18 3.20 -12.04 14.41
CA ALA A 18 3.60 -10.67 14.72
C ALA A 18 2.98 -9.66 13.73
N CYS A 19 3.00 -9.98 12.45
CA CYS A 19 2.51 -9.12 11.38
C CYS A 19 1.65 -9.96 10.42
N PRO A 20 0.30 -9.84 10.47
CA PRO A 20 -0.60 -10.62 9.64
C PRO A 20 -0.20 -10.59 8.16
N LEU A 21 -0.36 -11.71 7.46
CA LEU A 21 0.01 -11.84 6.05
C LEU A 21 -0.71 -10.80 5.18
N GLY A 22 -1.98 -10.53 5.48
CA GLY A 22 -2.79 -9.55 4.76
C GLY A 22 -2.48 -8.09 5.10
N SER A 23 -1.60 -7.80 6.07
CA SER A 23 -1.33 -6.43 6.51
C SER A 23 -0.70 -5.58 5.40
N HIS A 24 -1.07 -4.30 5.35
CA HIS A 24 -0.61 -3.37 4.31
C HIS A 24 0.91 -3.34 4.14
N ALA A 25 1.63 -3.26 5.25
CA ALA A 25 3.10 -3.22 5.23
C ALA A 25 3.73 -4.52 4.68
N ARG A 26 3.14 -5.69 4.98
CA ARG A 26 3.62 -6.99 4.51
C ARG A 26 3.23 -7.25 3.05
N ARG A 27 2.05 -6.83 2.62
CA ARG A 27 1.62 -6.88 1.21
C ARG A 27 2.50 -6.00 0.32
N LEU A 28 2.74 -4.75 0.71
CA LEU A 28 3.52 -3.81 -0.13
C LEU A 28 5.03 -3.97 -0.05
N ASN A 29 5.53 -4.73 0.92
CA ASN A 29 6.91 -5.15 0.95
C ASN A 29 6.99 -6.53 1.63
N PRO A 30 6.77 -7.63 0.90
CA PRO A 30 6.86 -8.98 1.45
C PRO A 30 8.29 -9.41 1.80
N ARG A 31 9.29 -8.53 1.63
CA ARG A 31 10.69 -8.76 2.02
C ARG A 31 11.24 -10.07 1.42
N ASP A 32 11.68 -10.98 2.27
CA ASP A 32 12.28 -12.27 1.95
C ASP A 32 11.27 -13.37 1.59
N THR A 33 9.97 -13.09 1.60
CA THR A 33 8.93 -14.02 1.15
C THR A 33 8.53 -13.84 -0.32
N ALA A 34 9.16 -12.91 -1.05
CA ALA A 34 8.92 -12.72 -2.47
C ALA A 34 10.22 -12.60 -3.29
N HIS A 35 10.13 -12.96 -4.56
CA HIS A 35 11.27 -12.91 -5.48
C HIS A 35 11.43 -11.52 -6.11
N ASN A 36 12.68 -11.17 -6.46
CA ASN A 36 13.01 -9.96 -7.22
C ASN A 36 12.54 -8.64 -6.57
N MET A 37 12.54 -8.55 -5.24
CA MET A 37 12.06 -7.36 -4.50
C MET A 37 12.69 -6.04 -4.95
N ASN A 38 13.97 -6.04 -5.34
CA ASN A 38 14.64 -4.83 -5.83
C ASN A 38 13.96 -4.22 -7.06
N ARG A 39 13.24 -5.01 -7.86
CA ARG A 39 12.47 -4.54 -9.03
C ARG A 39 11.06 -4.07 -8.71
N ARG A 40 10.62 -4.19 -7.45
CA ARG A 40 9.26 -3.88 -7.00
C ARG A 40 9.18 -2.66 -6.07
N ARG A 41 10.32 -2.27 -5.47
CA ARG A 41 10.36 -1.15 -4.51
C ARG A 41 10.04 0.18 -5.17
N MET A 42 9.37 1.07 -4.45
CA MET A 42 9.00 2.41 -4.89
C MET A 42 9.40 3.47 -3.86
N ILE A 43 9.54 4.71 -4.28
CA ILE A 43 9.76 5.84 -3.38
C ILE A 43 8.41 6.53 -3.15
N ARG A 44 8.01 6.71 -1.89
CA ARG A 44 6.77 7.40 -1.51
C ARG A 44 7.08 8.80 -1.02
N ARG A 45 6.39 9.80 -1.57
CA ARG A 45 6.47 11.24 -1.21
C ARG A 45 5.07 11.83 -0.98
N GLY A 46 4.14 10.99 -0.53
CA GLY A 46 2.79 11.43 -0.23
C GLY A 46 2.70 12.34 1.00
N ALA A 47 1.63 13.13 1.06
CA ALA A 47 1.29 14.00 2.18
C ALA A 47 -0.21 13.89 2.49
N THR A 48 -0.59 14.19 3.72
CA THR A 48 -2.00 14.26 4.11
C THR A 48 -2.64 15.55 3.60
N TYR A 49 -3.93 15.51 3.28
CA TYR A 49 -4.74 16.69 2.98
C TYR A 49 -6.00 16.71 3.87
N GLY A 50 -6.58 17.90 4.02
CA GLY A 50 -7.70 18.15 4.92
C GLY A 50 -7.27 18.31 6.38
N PRO A 51 -8.14 18.88 7.22
CA PRO A 51 -7.89 18.99 8.66
C PRO A 51 -7.94 17.62 9.34
N ALA A 52 -7.15 17.48 10.41
CA ALA A 52 -7.24 16.31 11.28
C ALA A 52 -8.65 16.20 11.87
N LEU A 53 -9.11 14.97 12.08
CA LEU A 53 -10.34 14.71 12.80
C LEU A 53 -10.17 15.20 14.26
N PRO A 54 -11.10 16.00 14.80
CA PRO A 54 -11.02 16.43 16.20
C PRO A 54 -10.98 15.24 17.16
N ASP A 55 -10.25 15.39 18.27
CA ASP A 55 -10.12 14.34 19.28
C ASP A 55 -11.50 13.92 19.80
N GLY A 56 -11.77 12.61 19.80
CA GLY A 56 -13.01 12.02 20.29
C GLY A 56 -14.19 12.08 19.31
N ALA A 57 -14.06 12.77 18.17
CA ALA A 57 -15.07 12.72 17.12
C ALA A 57 -14.90 11.42 16.31
N PRO A 58 -15.96 10.62 16.08
CA PRO A 58 -15.88 9.46 15.19
C PRO A 58 -15.88 9.85 13.71
N GLU A 59 -16.52 10.97 13.36
CA GLU A 59 -16.64 11.55 12.02
C GLU A 59 -17.09 13.02 12.16
N ASP A 60 -16.77 13.88 11.19
CA ASP A 60 -17.23 15.29 11.13
C ASP A 60 -17.71 15.72 9.72
N GLY A 61 -17.69 14.82 8.75
CA GLY A 61 -18.15 15.06 7.37
C GLY A 61 -17.17 15.87 6.51
N VAL A 62 -15.98 16.19 7.01
CA VAL A 62 -14.98 16.96 6.27
C VAL A 62 -14.07 16.02 5.47
N GLU A 63 -13.84 16.36 4.20
CA GLU A 63 -12.96 15.57 3.34
C GLU A 63 -11.50 15.64 3.81
N ARG A 64 -10.88 14.46 3.92
CA ARG A 64 -9.49 14.27 4.33
C ARG A 64 -8.92 12.99 3.74
N GLY A 65 -7.59 12.94 3.63
CA GLY A 65 -6.94 11.74 3.13
C GLY A 65 -5.46 11.94 2.85
N ILE A 66 -4.96 11.20 1.87
CA ILE A 66 -3.56 11.21 1.46
C ILE A 66 -3.48 11.55 -0.02
N ALA A 67 -2.75 12.62 -0.36
CA ALA A 67 -2.25 12.87 -1.70
C ALA A 67 -1.01 11.99 -1.90
N ALA A 68 -1.19 10.83 -2.56
CA ALA A 68 -0.13 9.84 -2.74
C ALA A 68 0.75 10.18 -3.97
N PHE A 69 2.00 10.57 -3.71
CA PHE A 69 3.03 10.67 -4.75
C PHE A 69 3.95 9.45 -4.67
N ILE A 70 3.97 8.65 -5.73
CA ILE A 70 4.76 7.42 -5.83
C ILE A 70 5.69 7.54 -7.02
N ILE A 71 6.99 7.43 -6.76
CA ILE A 71 8.04 7.56 -7.77
C ILE A 71 8.64 6.18 -8.02
N CYS A 72 8.68 5.80 -9.29
CA CYS A 72 9.19 4.54 -9.77
C CYS A 72 9.77 4.71 -11.19
N ALA A 73 10.53 3.71 -11.65
CA ALA A 73 11.14 3.74 -12.98
C ALA A 73 10.26 3.05 -14.04
N ASP A 74 9.36 2.16 -13.62
CA ASP A 74 8.50 1.36 -14.49
C ASP A 74 7.15 1.15 -13.77
N LEU A 75 6.09 1.79 -14.28
CA LEU A 75 4.75 1.74 -13.69
C LEU A 75 4.22 0.30 -13.63
N VAL A 76 4.37 -0.44 -14.74
CA VAL A 76 3.88 -1.81 -14.88
C VAL A 76 4.53 -2.73 -13.86
N ARG A 77 5.86 -2.63 -13.69
CA ARG A 77 6.61 -3.51 -12.79
C ARG A 77 6.50 -3.14 -11.32
N GLN A 78 6.14 -1.90 -11.00
CA GLN A 78 6.19 -1.38 -9.64
C GLN A 78 4.80 -0.99 -9.14
N PHE A 79 4.26 0.15 -9.56
CA PHE A 79 3.00 0.66 -9.01
C PHE A 79 1.79 -0.21 -9.39
N GLU A 80 1.64 -0.52 -10.68
CA GLU A 80 0.52 -1.33 -11.16
C GLU A 80 0.62 -2.76 -10.68
N PHE A 81 1.84 -3.32 -10.61
CA PHE A 81 2.05 -4.62 -10.01
C PHE A 81 1.64 -4.64 -8.53
N ALA A 82 2.05 -3.64 -7.75
CA ALA A 82 1.68 -3.56 -6.34
C ALA A 82 0.15 -3.46 -6.16
N GLN A 83 -0.52 -2.58 -6.91
CA GLN A 83 -1.98 -2.44 -6.86
C GLN A 83 -2.70 -3.74 -7.25
N ASN A 84 -2.33 -4.36 -8.37
CA ASN A 84 -3.06 -5.50 -8.91
C ASN A 84 -2.73 -6.81 -8.19
N VAL A 85 -1.45 -7.07 -7.90
CA VAL A 85 -0.96 -8.39 -7.46
C VAL A 85 -0.78 -8.47 -5.94
N TRP A 86 -0.42 -7.36 -5.29
CA TRP A 86 -0.20 -7.37 -3.84
C TRP A 86 -1.38 -6.83 -3.05
N ILE A 87 -2.04 -5.80 -3.58
CA ILE A 87 -3.15 -5.13 -2.90
C ILE A 87 -4.49 -5.81 -3.22
N ASN A 88 -4.80 -6.04 -4.50
CA ASN A 88 -6.12 -6.51 -4.93
C ASN A 88 -6.19 -7.99 -5.32
N ASP A 89 -5.11 -8.77 -5.17
CA ASP A 89 -5.19 -10.22 -5.32
C ASP A 89 -5.74 -10.84 -4.03
N LYS A 90 -6.90 -11.49 -4.15
CA LYS A 90 -7.59 -12.22 -3.07
C LYS A 90 -6.81 -13.42 -2.53
N SER A 91 -5.84 -13.90 -3.29
CA SER A 91 -5.07 -15.12 -3.05
C SER A 91 -3.63 -14.88 -2.59
N PHE A 92 -3.25 -13.62 -2.35
CA PHE A 92 -1.91 -13.25 -1.90
C PHE A 92 -1.46 -14.12 -0.70
N HIS A 93 -0.33 -14.81 -0.83
CA HIS A 93 0.24 -15.67 0.22
C HIS A 93 -0.77 -16.68 0.82
N GLU A 94 -1.53 -17.37 -0.03
CA GLU A 94 -2.52 -18.40 0.37
C GLU A 94 -3.67 -17.86 1.23
N LEU A 95 -3.82 -16.54 1.32
CA LEU A 95 -5.03 -15.95 1.86
C LEU A 95 -6.22 -16.31 0.96
N GLY A 96 -7.42 -16.23 1.53
CA GLY A 96 -8.65 -16.50 0.82
C GLY A 96 -9.65 -15.39 1.07
N ASN A 97 -10.10 -14.75 -0.01
CA ASN A 97 -11.09 -13.67 0.04
C ASN A 97 -10.60 -12.40 0.78
N GLU A 98 -9.32 -12.03 0.63
CA GLU A 98 -8.74 -10.86 1.30
C GLU A 98 -8.00 -9.95 0.33
N HIS A 99 -8.28 -8.65 0.37
CA HIS A 99 -7.39 -7.62 -0.19
C HIS A 99 -6.52 -7.00 0.91
N ASP A 100 -5.68 -6.05 0.53
CA ASP A 100 -5.14 -5.09 1.48
C ASP A 100 -6.29 -4.39 2.24
N PRO A 101 -6.25 -4.38 3.59
CA PRO A 101 -7.36 -3.87 4.39
C PRO A 101 -7.44 -2.33 4.41
N ILE A 102 -6.45 -1.60 3.89
CA ILE A 102 -6.39 -0.14 3.92
C ILE A 102 -6.66 0.45 2.54
N THR A 103 -5.90 0.00 1.54
CA THR A 103 -5.89 0.59 0.18
C THR A 103 -6.40 -0.37 -0.89
N GLY A 104 -6.84 -1.57 -0.51
CA GLY A 104 -7.51 -2.49 -1.41
C GLY A 104 -8.88 -1.96 -1.83
N THR A 105 -9.33 -2.35 -3.02
CA THR A 105 -10.71 -2.12 -3.42
C THR A 105 -11.60 -3.01 -2.56
N GLN A 106 -12.45 -2.41 -1.75
CA GLN A 106 -13.32 -3.11 -0.80
C GLN A 106 -14.78 -2.77 -1.10
N ASP A 107 -15.66 -3.77 -1.03
CA ASP A 107 -17.12 -3.62 -1.17
C ASP A 107 -17.88 -4.12 0.07
N GLY A 108 -17.16 -4.35 1.18
CA GLY A 108 -17.73 -4.90 2.41
C GLY A 108 -17.93 -6.42 2.37
N THR A 109 -17.43 -7.13 1.35
CA THR A 109 -17.54 -8.61 1.25
C THR A 109 -16.24 -9.37 1.56
N LEU A 110 -15.12 -8.66 1.67
CA LEU A 110 -13.80 -9.26 1.90
C LEU A 110 -13.46 -9.32 3.39
N ASP A 111 -12.55 -10.23 3.71
CA ASP A 111 -12.16 -10.52 5.08
C ASP A 111 -10.76 -9.99 5.39
N PHE A 112 -10.41 -9.97 6.67
CA PHE A 112 -9.05 -9.80 7.15
C PHE A 112 -8.73 -10.81 8.25
N THR A 113 -7.77 -11.68 8.00
CA THR A 113 -7.36 -12.71 8.96
C THR A 113 -6.17 -12.25 9.80
N VAL A 114 -6.32 -12.37 11.12
CA VAL A 114 -5.23 -12.26 12.09
C VAL A 114 -4.86 -13.69 12.53
N PRO A 115 -3.71 -14.22 12.08
CA PRO A 115 -3.25 -15.55 12.47
C PRO A 115 -3.02 -15.63 13.98
N ASP A 116 -3.43 -16.74 14.59
CA ASP A 116 -3.15 -17.06 15.99
C ASP A 116 -3.27 -18.57 16.21
N ARG A 117 -2.74 -19.09 17.33
CA ARG A 117 -2.91 -20.49 17.75
C ARG A 117 -3.52 -20.56 19.16
N PRO A 118 -4.50 -21.46 19.39
CA PRO A 118 -4.95 -22.51 18.48
C PRO A 118 -5.96 -22.04 17.42
N ILE A 119 -6.59 -20.89 17.60
CA ILE A 119 -7.68 -20.41 16.74
C ILE A 119 -7.35 -19.01 16.24
N ARG A 120 -7.33 -18.84 14.91
CA ARG A 120 -7.18 -17.53 14.25
C ARG A 120 -8.41 -16.64 14.48
N LYS A 121 -8.22 -15.31 14.38
CA LYS A 121 -9.32 -14.34 14.34
C LYS A 121 -9.56 -13.91 12.89
N VAL A 122 -10.82 -13.85 12.48
CA VAL A 122 -11.20 -13.35 11.14
C VAL A 122 -12.18 -12.20 11.31
N HIS A 123 -11.83 -11.05 10.76
CA HIS A 123 -12.72 -9.91 10.63
C HIS A 123 -13.44 -10.02 9.30
N LYS A 124 -14.76 -10.15 9.34
CA LYS A 124 -15.60 -10.35 8.16
C LYS A 124 -16.11 -9.04 7.61
N GLY A 125 -16.20 -8.93 6.28
CA GLY A 125 -16.84 -7.82 5.60
C GLY A 125 -16.22 -6.45 5.91
N ILE A 126 -14.90 -6.37 5.79
CA ILE A 126 -14.16 -5.12 6.00
C ILE A 126 -14.65 -4.07 4.99
N PRO A 127 -15.06 -2.87 5.44
CA PRO A 127 -15.47 -1.81 4.54
C PRO A 127 -14.26 -1.17 3.85
N ALA A 128 -14.52 -0.37 2.81
CA ALA A 128 -13.52 0.55 2.28
C ALA A 128 -13.28 1.68 3.30
N PHE A 129 -12.04 1.79 3.81
CA PHE A 129 -11.61 2.94 4.62
C PHE A 129 -11.02 4.08 3.80
N THR A 130 -10.75 3.83 2.52
CA THR A 130 -10.23 4.81 1.58
C THR A 130 -11.02 4.75 0.28
N THR A 131 -11.17 5.91 -0.37
CA THR A 131 -11.81 6.03 -1.68
C THR A 131 -10.81 6.70 -2.62
N LEU A 132 -10.58 6.10 -3.78
CA LEU A 132 -9.76 6.71 -4.83
C LEU A 132 -10.58 7.80 -5.53
N ASN A 133 -10.27 9.05 -5.24
CA ASN A 133 -10.95 10.20 -5.86
C ASN A 133 -10.39 10.57 -7.25
N GLY A 134 -9.23 10.03 -7.61
CA GLY A 134 -8.60 10.24 -8.91
C GLY A 134 -7.09 10.07 -8.87
N GLY A 135 -6.46 10.19 -10.03
CA GLY A 135 -5.01 10.09 -10.17
C GLY A 135 -4.58 10.25 -11.62
N ALA A 136 -3.28 10.46 -11.82
CA ALA A 136 -2.67 10.51 -13.14
C ALA A 136 -1.22 10.03 -13.07
N TYR A 137 -0.74 9.54 -14.21
CA TYR A 137 0.68 9.21 -14.38
C TYR A 137 1.42 10.38 -15.00
N PHE A 138 2.57 10.69 -14.40
CA PHE A 138 3.43 11.78 -14.82
C PHE A 138 4.85 11.27 -15.05
N PHE A 139 5.55 11.94 -15.94
CA PHE A 139 6.99 11.78 -16.09
C PHE A 139 7.69 12.98 -15.44
N LEU A 140 8.71 12.72 -14.61
CA LEU A 140 9.54 13.75 -14.01
C LEU A 140 10.86 13.81 -14.79
N PRO A 141 10.97 14.66 -15.82
CA PRO A 141 12.21 14.85 -16.56
C PRO A 141 13.32 15.38 -15.66
N GLY A 142 14.57 15.03 -15.98
CA GLY A 142 15.73 15.60 -15.31
C GLY A 142 15.86 17.11 -15.57
N LEU A 143 16.58 17.82 -14.70
CA LEU A 143 16.74 19.28 -14.80
C LEU A 143 17.28 19.75 -16.14
N THR A 144 18.19 18.99 -16.77
CA THR A 144 18.71 19.29 -18.11
C THR A 144 17.63 19.26 -19.18
N ALA A 145 16.74 18.25 -19.14
CA ALA A 145 15.64 18.13 -20.08
C ALA A 145 14.61 19.25 -19.87
N LEU A 146 14.28 19.60 -18.62
CA LEU A 146 13.41 20.73 -18.31
C LEU A 146 13.97 22.06 -18.85
N ARG A 147 15.27 22.32 -18.62
CA ARG A 147 15.94 23.52 -19.13
C ARG A 147 15.90 23.58 -20.65
N TYR A 148 16.12 22.45 -21.33
CA TYR A 148 16.03 22.37 -22.78
C TYR A 148 14.59 22.64 -23.28
N LEU A 149 13.59 21.99 -22.70
CA LEU A 149 12.18 22.20 -23.07
C LEU A 149 11.75 23.66 -22.92
N ALA A 150 12.25 24.36 -21.90
CA ALA A 150 11.98 25.79 -21.69
C ALA A 150 12.62 26.71 -22.74
N THR A 151 13.55 26.23 -23.57
CA THR A 151 14.15 27.00 -24.68
C THR A 151 13.47 26.79 -26.01
N LEU A 152 12.53 25.84 -26.10
CA LEU A 152 11.72 25.63 -27.30
C LEU A 152 10.61 26.67 -27.25
N ASP A 153 10.72 27.72 -28.08
CA ASP A 153 9.67 28.74 -28.23
C ASP A 153 8.32 28.08 -28.55
N SER A 154 7.26 28.54 -27.87
CA SER A 154 5.87 28.09 -28.04
C SER A 154 5.14 28.79 -29.18
#